data_AF-A0A960HV54-F1
#
_entry.id   AF-A0A960HV54-F1
#
_cell.length_a   1.000
_cell.length_b   1.000
_cell.length_c   1.000
_cell.angle_alpha   90.00
_cell.angle_beta   90.00
_cell.angle_gamma   90.00
#
_symmetry.space_group_name_H-M   'P 1'
#
loop_
_entity.id
_entity.type
_entity.pdbx_description
1 polymer ?
#
loop_
_entity_poly.entity_id
_entity_poly.type
_entity_poly.pdbx_seq_one_letter_code
_entity_poly.pdbx_strand_id
1 'polypeptide(L)' 'MYRDAKARAAQSSQTVSQLIEDAVRASLRASVAAADAIDPLPSFGRDGVRPGVDLSDNSSVADAMDSSRDLDALR' A
#
# COMPACT_ATOMS: atom_id res chain seq x y z
N MET A 1 7.00 32.83 1.04
CA MET A 1 7.48 31.48 1.43
C MET A 1 8.49 31.51 2.58
N TYR A 2 9.74 31.96 2.42
CA TYR A 2 10.71 31.96 3.55
C TYR A 2 10.31 32.89 4.71
N ARG A 3 9.66 34.03 4.41
CA ARG A 3 9.11 34.94 5.43
C ARG A 3 7.99 34.29 6.24
N ASP A 4 7.11 33.53 5.58
CA ASP A 4 5.97 32.86 6.21
C ASP A 4 6.43 31.70 7.09
N ALA A 5 7.42 30.91 6.62
CA ALA A 5 8.06 29.87 7.41
C ALA A 5 8.72 30.45 8.68
N LYS A 6 9.37 31.61 8.57
CA LYS A 6 10.01 32.28 9.71
C LYS A 6 8.98 32.80 10.73
N ALA A 7 7.88 33.37 10.27
CA ALA A 7 6.79 33.82 11.14
C ALA A 7 6.15 32.65 11.90
N ARG A 8 5.95 31.51 11.22
CA ARG A 8 5.39 30.30 11.82
C ARG A 8 6.33 29.68 12.86
N ALA A 9 7.62 29.62 12.57
CA ALA A 9 8.65 29.14 13.49
C ALA A 9 8.77 30.02 14.74
N ALA A 10 8.72 31.35 14.56
CA ALA A 10 8.73 32.30 15.68
C ALA A 10 7.49 32.16 16.60
N GLN A 11 6.31 31.87 16.04
CA GLN A 11 5.09 31.63 16.81
C GLN A 11 5.12 30.31 17.60
N SER A 12 5.82 29.28 17.09
CA SER A 12 5.95 27.99 17.78
C SER A 12 7.18 27.90 18.68
N SER A 13 7.95 28.98 18.84
CA SER A 13 9.25 29.00 19.55
C SER A 13 10.22 27.93 19.02
N GLN A 14 10.08 27.53 17.76
CA GLN A 14 10.92 26.54 17.10
C GLN A 14 11.80 27.22 16.05
N THR A 15 12.86 26.54 15.66
CA THR A 15 13.67 26.96 14.51
C THR A 15 12.95 26.65 13.20
N VAL A 16 13.31 27.35 12.13
CA VAL A 16 12.75 27.09 10.79
C VAL A 16 13.06 25.68 10.31
N SER A 17 14.24 25.12 10.65
CA SER A 17 14.57 23.73 10.35
C SER A 17 13.62 22.74 11.03
N GLN A 18 13.33 22.93 12.32
CA GLN A 18 12.39 22.07 13.05
C GLN A 18 10.99 22.12 12.44
N LEU A 19 10.53 23.31 12.02
CA LEU A 19 9.25 23.45 11.34
C LEU A 19 9.21 22.67 10.00
N ILE A 20 10.31 22.72 9.22
CA ILE A 20 10.42 21.98 7.96
C ILE A 20 10.42 20.48 8.23
N GLU A 21 11.19 20.00 9.22
CA GLU A 21 11.22 18.59 9.61
C GLU A 21 9.84 18.08 10.05
N ASP A 22 9.13 18.88 10.86
CA ASP A 22 7.78 18.53 11.33
C ASP A 22 6.78 18.49 10.17
N ALA A 23 6.86 19.44 9.23
CA ALA A 23 6.01 19.45 8.04
C ALA A 23 6.25 18.23 7.13
N VAL A 24 7.52 17.85 6.92
CA VAL A 24 7.87 16.66 6.14
C VAL A 24 7.38 15.40 6.83
N ARG A 25 7.58 15.28 8.15
CA ARG A 25 7.10 14.13 8.93
C ARG A 25 5.58 13.99 8.89
N ALA A 26 4.85 15.10 9.01
CA ALA A 26 3.40 15.12 8.92
C ALA A 26 2.91 14.69 7.52
N SER A 27 3.55 15.20 6.46
CA SER A 27 3.24 14.83 5.07
C SER A 27 3.42 13.32 4.82
N LEU A 28 4.54 12.75 5.26
CA LEU A 28 4.81 11.31 5.10
C LEU A 28 3.82 10.45 5.89
N ARG A 29 3.48 10.84 7.12
CA ARG A 29 2.48 10.11 7.93
C ARG A 29 1.09 10.16 7.28
N ALA A 30 0.71 11.30 6.70
CA ALA A 30 -0.57 11.42 5.99
C ALA A 30 -0.64 10.47 4.78
N SER A 31 0.47 10.32 4.04
CA SER A 31 0.56 9.36 2.93
C SER A 31 0.43 7.90 3.39
N VAL A 32 1.03 7.54 4.54
CA VAL A 32 0.89 6.19 5.10
C VAL A 32 -0.55 5.94 5.57
N ALA A 33 -1.16 6.89 6.27
CA ALA A 33 -2.56 6.76 6.71
C ALA A 33 -3.54 6.66 5.53
N ALA A 34 -3.24 7.31 4.39
CA ALA A 34 -4.02 7.15 3.17
C ALA A 34 -3.84 5.75 2.53
N ALA A 35 -2.68 5.11 2.69
CA ALA A 35 -2.47 3.73 2.26
C ALA A 35 -3.21 2.72 3.14
N ASP A 36 -3.38 3.01 4.43
CA ASP A 36 -4.20 2.20 5.35
C ASP A 36 -5.71 2.33 5.08
N ALA A 37 -6.13 3.30 4.27
CA ALA A 37 -7.52 3.48 3.84
C ALA A 37 -7.90 2.65 2.61
N ILE A 38 -7.02 1.75 2.15
CA ILE A 38 -7.33 0.83 1.06
C ILE A 38 -8.26 -0.26 1.61
N ASP A 39 -9.43 -0.43 0.97
CA ASP A 39 -10.35 -1.51 1.30
C ASP A 39 -9.62 -2.87 1.26
N PRO A 40 -9.87 -3.76 2.24
CA PRO A 40 -9.24 -5.07 2.26
C PRO A 40 -9.51 -5.80 0.95
N LEU A 41 -8.45 -6.33 0.34
CA LEU A 41 -8.58 -7.12 -0.89
C LEU A 41 -9.55 -8.28 -0.61
N PRO A 42 -10.57 -8.48 -1.46
CA PRO A 42 -11.45 -9.63 -1.32
C PRO A 42 -10.63 -10.91 -1.40
N SER A 43 -10.71 -11.75 -0.37
CA SER A 43 -10.14 -13.09 -0.41
C SER A 43 -11.06 -14.00 -1.23
N PHE A 44 -10.61 -14.40 -2.42
CA PHE A 44 -11.31 -15.36 -3.25
C PHE A 44 -10.80 -16.77 -2.95
N GLY A 45 -11.53 -17.52 -2.11
CA GLY A 45 -11.23 -18.94 -1.85
C GLY A 45 -11.61 -19.38 -0.44
N ARG A 46 -11.97 -20.66 -0.27
CA ARG A 46 -11.93 -21.31 1.04
C ARG A 46 -10.47 -21.58 1.40
N ASP A 47 -10.15 -21.52 2.69
CA ASP A 47 -8.79 -21.75 3.20
C ASP A 47 -8.15 -23.00 2.59
N GLY A 48 -6.91 -22.85 2.13
CA GLY A 48 -6.09 -23.93 1.62
C GLY A 48 -5.79 -23.84 0.12
N VAL A 49 -4.96 -24.79 -0.32
CA VAL A 49 -4.57 -24.91 -1.72
C VAL A 49 -5.77 -25.43 -2.52
N ARG A 50 -5.96 -24.92 -3.75
CA ARG A 50 -6.98 -25.43 -4.66
C ARG A 50 -6.80 -26.95 -4.81
N PRO A 51 -7.86 -27.78 -4.66
CA PRO A 51 -7.73 -29.23 -4.79
C PRO A 51 -7.04 -29.64 -6.09
N GLY A 52 -6.02 -30.49 -5.99
CA GLY A 52 -5.23 -30.95 -7.14
C GLY A 52 -4.06 -30.05 -7.53
N VAL A 53 -3.83 -28.92 -6.84
CA VAL A 53 -2.62 -28.12 -6.99
C VAL A 53 -1.60 -28.54 -5.93
N ASP A 54 -0.42 -28.97 -6.37
CA ASP A 54 0.73 -29.25 -5.50
C ASP A 54 1.68 -28.05 -5.53
N LEU A 55 1.83 -27.35 -4.39
CA LEU A 55 2.74 -26.20 -4.30
C LEU A 55 4.22 -26.57 -4.35
N SER A 56 4.57 -27.85 -4.20
CA SER A 56 5.94 -28.33 -4.36
C SER A 56 6.32 -28.57 -5.83
N ASP A 57 5.33 -28.54 -6.74
CA ASP A 57 5.50 -28.70 -8.18
C ASP A 57 5.09 -27.43 -8.92
N ASN A 58 6.08 -26.76 -9.50
CA ASN A 58 5.88 -25.50 -10.22
C ASN A 58 5.00 -25.68 -11.48
N SER A 59 4.97 -26.87 -12.08
CA SER A 59 4.14 -27.14 -13.26
C SER A 59 2.65 -27.21 -12.92
N SER A 60 2.31 -27.84 -11.78
CA SER A 60 0.95 -27.91 -11.25
C SER A 60 0.34 -26.52 -11.02
N VAL A 61 1.16 -25.57 -10.55
CA VAL A 61 0.76 -24.18 -10.36
C VAL A 61 0.53 -23.47 -11.70
N ALA A 62 1.43 -23.65 -12.67
CA ALA A 62 1.33 -23.03 -13.98
C ALA A 62 0.05 -23.46 -14.73
N ASP A 63 -0.28 -24.75 -14.72
CA ASP A 63 -1.50 -25.29 -15.36
C ASP A 63 -2.78 -24.74 -14.73
N ALA A 64 -2.79 -24.55 -13.40
CA ALA A 64 -3.91 -23.94 -12.69
C ALA A 64 -4.10 -22.45 -13.03
N MET A 65 -3.02 -21.73 -13.33
CA MET A 65 -3.06 -20.32 -13.74
C MET A 65 -3.48 -20.14 -15.20
N ASP A 66 -3.14 -21.09 -16.08
CA ASP A 66 -3.53 -21.02 -17.49
C ASP A 66 -5.01 -21.38 -17.67
N SER A 67 -5.46 -22.46 -17.00
CA SER A 67 -6.87 -22.88 -17.02
C SER A 67 -7.83 -21.84 -16.45
N SER A 68 -7.42 -21.00 -15.49
CA SER A 68 -8.28 -19.92 -14.98
C SER A 68 -8.44 -18.77 -15.97
N ARG A 69 -7.40 -18.45 -16.74
CA ARG A 69 -7.43 -17.40 -17.76
C ARG A 69 -8.38 -17.74 -18.91
N ASP A 70 -8.40 -19.01 -19.31
CA ASP A 70 -9.32 -19.48 -20.35
C ASP A 70 -10.79 -19.38 -19.91
N LEU A 71 -11.09 -19.70 -18.65
CA LEU A 71 -12.45 -19.59 -18.09
C LEU A 71 -12.92 -18.13 -17.95
N ASP A 72 -12.02 -17.22 -17.60
CA ASP A 72 -12.35 -15.78 -17.55
C ASP A 72 -12.55 -15.18 -18.95
N ALA A 73 -11.88 -15.69 -19.99
CA ALA A 73 -12.06 -15.23 -21.36
C ALA A 73 -13.41 -15.63 -21.99
N LEU A 74 -14.12 -16.59 -21.37
CA LEU A 74 -15.44 -17.09 -21.78
C LEU A 74 -16.62 -16.35 -21.10
N ARG A 75 -16.35 -15.45 -20.15
CA ARG A 75 -17.35 -14.68 -19.39
C ARG A 75 -17.50 -13.26 -19.95
#